data_AF-A0A521RQL6-F1
#
_entry.id   AF-A0A521RQL6-F1
#
_cell.length_a   1.000
_cell.length_b   1.000
_cell.length_c   1.000
_cell.angle_alpha   90.00
_cell.angle_beta   90.00
_cell.angle_gamma   90.00
#
_symmetry.space_group_name_H-M   'P 1'
#
loop_
_entity.id
_entity.type
_entity.pdbx_description
1 polymer ?
#
loop_
_entity_poly.entity_id
_entity_poly.type
_entity_poly.pdbx_seq_one_letter_code
_entity_poly.pdbx_strand_id
1 'polypeptide(L)'
;MQITRIPYSEIERTRLRGVARLAGEIIANYWPMRNFVHHNPLHGLEHLPFEKAVRQGEQILGAKGYLSGDLYREYLRSGRILPEQIDAALRPLACDKYVRVGEEQVTRLAVLRACLLAGFHGAVVPDETVVQAEIDAAPDRTFLEALAGHLGPALKPLDLREQMRAEAEEARAALVRRVTPSAWCDHVLGTHITEQINGEMIKWCGAFLDEGQAPWPMPGREKGFYLAWKSLAALELSPCGIPLSQRKIAALPEEPEAALFESLTTLGIPHDTWQEYLSLHLAALPGWTGFIKWRSDQTEYDWQQAYPADLIQYLAVRIWYVRELVEKACQEHLG
;
A
#
# COMPACT_ATOMS: atom_id res chain seq x y z
N MET A 1 -3.69 -16.04 31.69
CA MET A 1 -4.19 -14.68 31.47
C MET A 1 -5.68 -14.78 31.14
N GLN A 2 -6.55 -14.29 32.02
CA GLN A 2 -7.98 -14.19 31.71
C GLN A 2 -8.14 -13.15 30.60
N ILE A 3 -8.64 -13.55 29.43
CA ILE A 3 -8.97 -12.63 28.35
C ILE A 3 -10.21 -11.88 28.79
N THR A 4 -10.04 -10.69 29.35
CA THR A 4 -11.13 -9.75 29.61
C THR A 4 -11.75 -9.40 28.26
N ARG A 5 -12.91 -9.98 27.95
CA ARG A 5 -13.66 -9.65 26.74
C ARG A 5 -14.02 -8.17 26.79
N ILE A 6 -13.49 -7.40 25.85
CA ILE A 6 -13.83 -5.99 25.67
C ILE A 6 -15.33 -5.94 25.35
N PRO A 7 -16.14 -5.13 26.05
CA PRO A 7 -17.58 -5.08 25.81
C PRO A 7 -17.82 -4.62 24.37
N TYR A 8 -18.50 -5.47 23.60
CA TYR A 8 -18.82 -5.23 22.21
C TYR A 8 -20.34 -5.10 22.06
N SER A 9 -20.79 -3.88 21.78
CA SER A 9 -22.20 -3.48 21.74
C SER A 9 -22.79 -3.53 20.34
N GLU A 10 -24.12 -3.59 20.26
CA GLU A 10 -24.85 -3.52 18.98
C GLU A 10 -24.61 -2.19 18.23
N ILE A 11 -24.32 -1.11 18.98
CA ILE A 11 -23.94 0.18 18.43
C ILE A 11 -22.59 0.09 17.72
N GLU A 12 -21.59 -0.53 18.36
CA GLU A 12 -20.27 -0.75 17.76
C GLU A 12 -20.36 -1.66 16.53
N ARG A 13 -21.22 -2.67 16.59
CA ARG A 13 -21.50 -3.54 15.44
C ARG A 13 -22.04 -2.78 14.24
N THR A 14 -23.06 -1.96 14.47
CA THR A 14 -23.67 -1.16 13.40
C THR A 14 -22.67 -0.15 12.84
N ARG A 15 -21.90 0.50 13.72
CA ARG A 15 -20.84 1.43 13.32
C ARG A 15 -19.78 0.75 12.46
N LEU A 16 -19.27 -0.41 12.89
CA LEU A 16 -18.22 -1.13 12.18
C LEU A 16 -18.67 -1.57 10.78
N ARG A 17 -19.92 -2.05 10.65
CA ARG A 17 -20.53 -2.35 9.34
C ARG A 17 -20.62 -1.12 8.45
N GLY A 18 -21.07 0.01 8.99
CA GLY A 18 -21.13 1.28 8.25
C GLY A 18 -19.76 1.74 7.76
N VAL A 19 -18.76 1.69 8.64
CA VAL A 19 -17.38 2.07 8.30
C VAL A 19 -16.76 1.11 7.27
N ALA A 20 -16.94 -0.20 7.41
CA ALA A 20 -16.43 -1.18 6.45
C ALA A 20 -17.05 -0.99 5.05
N ARG A 21 -18.35 -0.65 4.99
CA ARG A 21 -19.03 -0.31 3.73
C ARG A 21 -18.42 0.93 3.08
N LEU A 22 -18.28 2.03 3.85
CA LEU A 22 -17.65 3.27 3.36
C LEU A 22 -16.19 3.04 2.92
N ALA A 23 -15.44 2.25 3.69
CA ALA A 23 -14.08 1.90 3.36
C ALA A 23 -13.97 1.12 2.03
N GLY A 24 -15.02 0.36 1.68
CA GLY A 24 -15.13 -0.37 0.43
C GLY A 24 -15.50 0.49 -0.78
N GLU A 25 -15.82 1.77 -0.64
CA GLU A 25 -16.16 2.61 -1.81
C GLU A 25 -14.99 2.87 -2.75
N ILE A 26 -13.76 2.77 -2.22
CA ILE A 26 -12.54 2.95 -3.01
C ILE A 26 -12.19 1.77 -3.91
N ILE A 27 -12.81 0.61 -3.67
CA ILE A 27 -12.61 -0.58 -4.50
C ILE A 27 -13.76 -0.71 -5.49
N ALA A 28 -13.39 -1.05 -6.72
CA ALA A 28 -14.29 -1.44 -7.79
C ALA A 28 -15.07 -2.71 -7.43
N ASN A 29 -16.27 -2.86 -8.00
CA ASN A 29 -16.98 -4.13 -7.99
C ASN A 29 -16.40 -5.03 -9.09
N TYR A 30 -16.07 -6.27 -8.74
CA TYR A 30 -15.73 -7.32 -9.70
C TYR A 30 -16.80 -8.39 -9.68
N TRP A 31 -17.21 -8.88 -10.84
CA TRP A 31 -18.19 -9.96 -10.98
C TRP A 31 -17.49 -11.21 -11.55
N PRO A 32 -18.14 -12.40 -11.53
CA PRO A 32 -17.58 -13.60 -12.13
C PRO A 32 -17.25 -13.36 -13.61
N MET A 33 -15.96 -13.27 -13.92
CA MET A 33 -15.50 -12.96 -15.27
C MET A 33 -15.61 -14.20 -16.14
N ARG A 34 -16.66 -14.26 -16.97
CA ARG A 34 -16.80 -15.28 -18.02
C ARG A 34 -16.15 -14.87 -19.35
N ASN A 35 -15.94 -13.56 -19.53
CA ASN A 35 -15.36 -12.94 -20.73
C ASN A 35 -14.33 -11.89 -20.32
N PHE A 36 -13.43 -11.54 -21.24
CA PHE A 36 -12.46 -10.46 -21.03
C PHE A 36 -13.17 -9.11 -20.94
N VAL A 37 -12.94 -8.38 -19.85
CA VAL A 37 -13.47 -7.02 -19.62
C VAL A 37 -12.36 -6.16 -19.01
N HIS A 38 -12.34 -4.87 -19.33
CA HIS A 38 -11.48 -3.89 -18.68
C HIS A 38 -12.25 -3.14 -17.60
N HIS A 39 -11.67 -2.99 -16.40
CA HIS A 39 -12.23 -2.17 -15.34
C HIS A 39 -11.29 -0.99 -15.07
N ASN A 40 -11.85 0.21 -14.85
CA ASN A 40 -11.07 1.39 -14.49
C ASN A 40 -10.40 1.17 -13.11
N PRO A 41 -9.06 1.19 -13.00
CA PRO A 41 -8.38 1.05 -11.71
C PRO A 41 -8.61 2.24 -10.76
N LEU A 42 -8.98 3.41 -11.29
CA LEU A 42 -9.26 4.62 -10.51
C LEU A 42 -10.74 4.75 -10.12
N HIS A 43 -11.44 3.61 -10.00
CA HIS A 43 -12.84 3.60 -9.58
C HIS A 43 -13.02 4.24 -8.20
N GLY A 44 -14.08 5.03 -8.03
CA GLY A 44 -14.37 5.79 -6.82
C GLY A 44 -13.59 7.11 -6.73
N LEU A 45 -12.60 7.33 -7.61
CA LEU A 45 -11.79 8.55 -7.66
C LEU A 45 -12.13 9.43 -8.88
N GLU A 46 -13.13 9.08 -9.67
CA GLU A 46 -13.49 9.78 -10.93
C GLU A 46 -13.98 11.21 -10.71
N HIS A 47 -14.40 11.53 -9.49
CA HIS A 47 -14.80 12.87 -9.09
C HIS A 47 -13.61 13.83 -8.89
N LEU A 48 -12.37 13.30 -8.88
CA LEU A 48 -11.15 14.09 -8.75
C LEU A 48 -10.52 14.40 -10.12
N PRO A 49 -9.78 15.51 -10.25
CA PRO A 49 -8.90 15.73 -11.40
C PRO A 49 -7.92 14.57 -11.58
N PHE A 50 -7.64 14.17 -12.82
CA PHE A 50 -6.82 12.99 -13.15
C PHE A 50 -5.52 12.90 -12.34
N GLU A 51 -4.73 13.98 -12.29
CA GLU A 51 -3.47 14.04 -11.53
C GLU A 51 -3.65 13.74 -10.02
N LYS A 52 -4.77 14.17 -9.44
CA LYS A 52 -5.10 13.88 -8.03
C LYS A 52 -5.61 12.46 -7.87
N ALA A 53 -6.46 11.99 -8.78
CA ALA A 53 -6.98 10.63 -8.79
C ALA A 53 -5.84 9.61 -8.91
N VAL A 54 -4.89 9.85 -9.81
CA VAL A 54 -3.70 9.01 -9.99
C VAL A 54 -2.85 9.01 -8.72
N ARG A 55 -2.47 10.18 -8.19
CA ARG A 55 -1.67 10.25 -6.97
C ARG A 55 -2.32 9.53 -5.77
N GLN A 56 -3.62 9.69 -5.61
CA GLN A 56 -4.37 9.02 -4.56
C GLN A 56 -4.49 7.51 -4.83
N GLY A 57 -4.71 7.10 -6.08
CA GLY A 57 -4.73 5.71 -6.51
C GLY A 57 -3.39 5.00 -6.30
N GLU A 58 -2.27 5.65 -6.61
CA GLU A 58 -0.92 5.12 -6.35
C GLU A 58 -0.70 4.83 -4.87
N GLN A 59 -1.12 5.76 -4.00
CA GLN A 59 -0.98 5.61 -2.54
C GLN A 59 -1.79 4.43 -1.98
N ILE A 60 -2.95 4.15 -2.57
CA ILE A 60 -3.92 3.22 -1.99
C ILE A 60 -3.79 1.82 -2.61
N LEU A 61 -3.56 1.75 -3.91
CA LEU A 61 -3.43 0.51 -4.66
C LEU A 61 -1.97 0.03 -4.77
N GLY A 62 -0.99 0.87 -4.40
CA GLY A 62 0.43 0.56 -4.53
C GLY A 62 0.92 0.42 -5.98
N ALA A 63 0.10 0.85 -6.95
CA ALA A 63 0.43 0.82 -8.37
C ALA A 63 1.22 2.08 -8.77
N LYS A 64 1.93 2.01 -9.90
CA LYS A 64 2.53 3.19 -10.55
C LYS A 64 1.53 3.75 -11.55
N GLY A 65 1.11 4.99 -11.34
CA GLY A 65 0.16 5.73 -12.15
C GLY A 65 0.79 6.35 -13.40
N TYR A 66 2.11 6.55 -13.37
CA TYR A 66 2.90 6.97 -14.51
C TYR A 66 3.98 5.95 -14.85
N LEU A 67 4.47 6.01 -16.09
CA LEU A 67 5.61 5.22 -16.50
C LEU A 67 6.87 5.68 -15.76
N SER A 68 7.88 4.81 -15.64
CA SER A 68 9.16 5.22 -15.08
C SER A 68 9.82 6.28 -15.96
N GLY A 69 10.66 7.12 -15.34
CA GLY A 69 11.48 8.09 -16.09
C GLY A 69 12.35 7.41 -17.16
N ASP A 70 12.83 6.20 -16.89
CA ASP A 70 13.61 5.41 -17.86
C ASP A 70 12.81 5.05 -19.10
N LEU A 71 11.56 4.64 -18.93
CA LEU A 71 10.70 4.27 -20.06
C LEU A 71 10.31 5.49 -20.90
N TYR A 72 10.06 6.65 -20.26
CA TYR A 72 9.87 7.91 -20.99
C TYR A 72 11.12 8.29 -21.79
N ARG A 73 12.32 8.14 -21.23
CA ARG A 73 13.59 8.39 -21.93
C ARG A 73 13.81 7.40 -23.07
N GLU A 74 13.40 6.15 -22.91
CA GLU A 74 13.43 5.16 -24.00
C GLU A 74 12.51 5.57 -25.15
N TYR A 75 11.29 6.01 -24.86
CA TYR A 75 10.37 6.53 -25.88
C TYR A 75 10.92 7.77 -26.58
N LEU A 76 11.68 8.62 -25.89
CA LEU A 76 12.40 9.71 -26.53
C LEU A 76 13.50 9.18 -27.48
N ARG A 77 14.35 8.26 -27.01
CA ARG A 77 15.41 7.66 -27.84
C ARG A 77 14.87 6.92 -29.06
N SER A 78 13.70 6.28 -28.93
CA SER A 78 13.04 5.57 -30.02
C SER A 78 12.26 6.50 -30.97
N GLY A 79 12.21 7.80 -30.70
CA GLY A 79 11.44 8.78 -31.49
C GLY A 79 9.92 8.70 -31.31
N ARG A 80 9.42 7.95 -30.30
CA ARG A 80 7.98 7.93 -29.96
C ARG A 80 7.56 9.22 -29.25
N ILE A 81 8.45 9.79 -28.44
CA ILE A 81 8.36 11.15 -27.90
C ILE A 81 9.38 11.99 -28.64
N LEU A 82 8.99 13.18 -29.08
CA LEU A 82 9.88 14.13 -29.76
C LEU A 82 10.39 15.19 -28.77
N PRO A 83 11.62 15.72 -28.92
CA PRO A 83 12.15 16.76 -28.03
C PRO A 83 11.23 17.98 -27.89
N GLU A 84 10.56 18.38 -28.96
CA GLU A 84 9.66 19.54 -28.98
C GLU A 84 8.41 19.31 -28.11
N GLN A 85 8.00 18.04 -27.93
CA GLN A 85 6.88 17.68 -27.05
C GLN A 85 7.26 17.81 -25.58
N ILE A 86 8.53 17.54 -25.22
CA ILE A 86 9.05 17.80 -23.87
C ILE A 86 9.07 19.30 -23.62
N ASP A 87 9.54 20.09 -24.59
CA ASP A 87 9.58 21.55 -24.46
C ASP A 87 8.17 22.15 -24.32
N ALA A 88 7.19 21.61 -25.06
CA ALA A 88 5.78 21.99 -24.92
C ALA A 88 5.21 21.65 -23.53
N ALA A 89 5.54 20.47 -22.98
CA ALA A 89 5.10 20.04 -21.65
C ALA A 89 5.73 20.85 -20.51
N LEU A 90 6.97 21.32 -20.68
CA LEU A 90 7.68 22.14 -19.70
C LEU A 90 7.28 23.61 -19.72
N ARG A 91 6.76 24.12 -20.85
CA ARG A 91 6.42 25.54 -21.03
C ARG A 91 5.50 26.10 -19.93
N PRO A 92 4.45 25.40 -19.45
CA PRO A 92 3.62 25.89 -18.34
C PRO A 92 4.36 26.01 -17.00
N LEU A 93 5.48 25.29 -16.84
CA LEU A 93 6.32 25.31 -15.64
C LEU A 93 7.47 26.33 -15.73
N ALA A 94 7.59 27.00 -16.87
CA ALA A 94 8.59 28.04 -17.06
C ALA A 94 8.38 29.17 -16.04
N CYS A 95 9.48 29.66 -15.48
CA CYS A 95 9.48 30.91 -14.72
C CYS A 95 10.78 31.65 -14.97
N ASP A 96 10.77 32.96 -14.74
CA ASP A 96 11.93 33.86 -14.93
C ASP A 96 12.97 33.71 -13.81
N LYS A 97 13.29 32.46 -13.44
CA LYS A 97 14.38 32.11 -12.53
C LYS A 97 15.53 31.52 -13.33
N TYR A 98 16.71 32.07 -13.10
CA TYR A 98 17.94 31.62 -13.72
C TYR A 98 19.12 31.82 -12.77
N VAL A 99 20.18 31.08 -13.01
CA VAL A 99 21.49 31.26 -12.37
C VAL A 99 22.50 31.50 -13.47
N ARG A 100 23.46 32.39 -13.24
CA ARG A 100 24.60 32.58 -14.14
C ARG A 100 25.75 31.69 -13.69
N VAL A 101 26.29 30.92 -14.63
CA VAL A 101 27.46 30.07 -14.42
C VAL A 101 28.50 30.51 -15.45
N GLY A 102 29.45 31.34 -15.01
CA GLY A 102 30.35 32.05 -15.92
C GLY A 102 29.59 33.02 -16.82
N GLU A 103 29.77 32.88 -18.13
CA GLU A 103 29.07 33.68 -19.15
C GLU A 103 27.69 33.10 -19.53
N GLU A 104 27.42 31.86 -19.13
CA GLU A 104 26.20 31.13 -19.50
C GLU A 104 25.05 31.41 -18.53
N GLN A 105 23.82 31.46 -19.07
CA GLN A 105 22.60 31.64 -18.29
C GLN A 105 21.82 30.31 -18.23
N VAL A 106 21.85 29.67 -17.07
CA VAL A 106 21.12 28.43 -16.81
C VAL A 106 19.72 28.76 -16.30
N THR A 107 18.72 28.60 -17.15
CA THR A 107 17.31 28.84 -16.79
C THR A 107 16.71 27.64 -16.06
N ARG A 108 15.66 27.86 -15.25
CA ARG A 108 14.91 26.76 -14.64
C ARG A 108 14.39 25.76 -15.68
N LEU A 109 13.95 26.24 -16.84
CA LEU A 109 13.45 25.38 -17.92
C LEU A 109 14.57 24.51 -18.50
N ALA A 110 15.78 25.05 -18.68
CA ALA A 110 16.94 24.28 -19.11
C ALA A 110 17.29 23.17 -18.10
N VAL A 111 17.21 23.47 -16.80
CA VAL A 111 17.42 22.46 -15.74
C VAL A 111 16.36 21.37 -15.79
N LEU A 112 15.07 21.72 -15.78
CA LEU A 112 13.97 20.74 -15.85
C LEU A 112 14.07 19.85 -17.10
N ARG A 113 14.43 20.45 -18.25
CA ARG A 113 14.67 19.74 -19.49
C ARG A 113 15.84 18.77 -19.37
N ALA A 114 16.99 19.24 -18.86
CA ALA A 114 18.15 18.39 -18.65
C ALA A 114 17.85 17.24 -17.69
N CYS A 115 17.11 17.49 -16.61
CA CYS A 115 16.62 16.48 -15.69
C CYS A 115 15.80 15.40 -16.39
N LEU A 116 14.80 15.75 -17.20
CA LEU A 116 13.97 14.77 -17.92
C LEU A 116 14.77 13.97 -18.97
N LEU A 117 15.70 14.63 -19.67
CA LEU A 117 16.50 14.03 -20.73
C LEU A 117 17.61 13.12 -20.21
N ALA A 118 18.40 13.61 -19.26
CA ALA A 118 19.58 12.94 -18.73
C ALA A 118 19.28 12.04 -17.51
N GLY A 119 18.14 12.25 -16.85
CA GLY A 119 17.72 11.40 -15.73
C GLY A 119 18.42 11.69 -14.41
N PHE A 120 18.67 12.97 -14.08
CA PHE A 120 19.29 13.41 -12.82
C PHE A 120 18.45 13.13 -11.54
N HIS A 121 17.38 12.34 -11.64
CA HIS A 121 16.50 12.00 -10.54
C HIS A 121 16.34 10.48 -10.52
N GLY A 122 16.69 9.86 -9.39
CA GLY A 122 16.51 8.43 -9.18
C GLY A 122 17.73 7.57 -9.46
N ALA A 123 18.92 8.12 -9.68
CA ALA A 123 20.10 7.39 -9.24
C ALA A 123 19.94 7.23 -7.72
N VAL A 124 19.93 5.99 -7.24
CA VAL A 124 20.39 5.64 -5.89
C VAL A 124 21.38 6.72 -5.49
N VAL A 125 21.15 7.46 -4.38
CA VAL A 125 22.20 8.34 -3.84
C VAL A 125 23.41 7.44 -3.81
N PRO A 126 24.40 7.61 -4.71
CA PRO A 126 25.39 6.57 -4.85
C PRO A 126 26.08 6.57 -3.49
N ASP A 127 26.35 5.37 -2.98
CA ASP A 127 27.05 5.21 -1.71
C ASP A 127 28.18 6.25 -1.69
N GLU A 128 28.27 7.07 -0.63
CA GLU A 128 29.24 8.16 -0.57
C GLU A 128 30.64 7.68 -0.95
N THR A 129 30.95 6.42 -0.66
CA THR A 129 32.21 5.76 -1.05
C THR A 129 32.37 5.57 -2.56
N VAL A 130 31.30 5.26 -3.29
CA VAL A 130 31.29 5.13 -4.75
C VAL A 130 31.42 6.51 -5.42
N VAL A 131 30.66 7.50 -4.95
CA VAL A 131 30.79 8.89 -5.45
C VAL A 131 32.20 9.42 -5.23
N GLN A 132 32.74 9.21 -4.03
CA GLN A 132 34.07 9.69 -3.68
C GLN A 132 35.14 8.99 -4.51
N ALA A 133 35.02 7.68 -4.76
CA ALA A 133 35.93 6.95 -5.63
C ALA A 133 35.90 7.43 -7.08
N GLU A 134 34.72 7.78 -7.61
CA GLU A 134 34.60 8.37 -8.95
C GLU A 134 35.23 9.77 -9.02
N ILE A 135 35.01 10.62 -8.01
CA ILE A 135 35.64 11.94 -7.91
C ILE A 135 37.17 11.81 -7.80
N ASP A 136 37.66 10.88 -7.00
CA ASP A 136 39.10 10.65 -6.81
C ASP A 136 39.78 10.16 -8.10
N ALA A 137 39.05 9.38 -8.91
CA ALA A 137 39.52 8.88 -10.21
C ALA A 137 39.36 9.90 -11.36
N ALA A 138 38.63 11.00 -11.14
CA ALA A 138 38.31 11.97 -12.17
C ALA A 138 39.55 12.83 -12.55
N PRO A 139 39.86 12.99 -13.85
CA PRO A 139 41.00 13.80 -14.30
C PRO A 139 40.83 15.30 -13.96
N ASP A 140 39.61 15.74 -13.68
CA ASP A 140 39.20 17.09 -13.29
C ASP A 140 38.83 17.21 -11.81
N ARG A 141 39.27 16.26 -10.96
CA ARG A 141 39.04 16.24 -9.51
C ARG A 141 39.16 17.61 -8.84
N THR A 142 40.24 18.34 -9.10
CA THR A 142 40.51 19.65 -8.47
C THR A 142 39.43 20.67 -8.79
N PHE A 143 38.85 20.60 -10.00
CA PHE A 143 37.72 21.44 -10.39
C PHE A 143 36.43 21.00 -9.71
N LEU A 144 36.17 19.69 -9.65
CA LEU A 144 35.00 19.13 -8.95
C LEU A 144 34.99 19.48 -7.45
N GLU A 145 36.14 19.37 -6.78
CA GLU A 145 36.32 19.76 -5.37
C GLU A 145 36.11 21.26 -5.16
N ALA A 146 36.66 22.10 -6.05
CA ALA A 146 36.48 23.55 -5.99
C ALA A 146 35.00 23.94 -6.20
N LEU A 147 34.31 23.28 -7.15
CA LEU A 147 32.89 23.49 -7.41
C LEU A 147 32.04 23.06 -6.21
N ALA A 148 32.30 21.87 -5.64
CA ALA A 148 31.62 21.38 -4.45
C ALA A 148 31.80 22.33 -3.25
N GLY A 149 33.01 22.82 -3.02
CA GLY A 149 33.30 23.82 -1.99
C GLY A 149 32.57 25.15 -2.21
N HIS A 150 32.33 25.54 -3.47
CA HIS A 150 31.58 26.75 -3.81
C HIS A 150 30.07 26.58 -3.64
N LEU A 151 29.55 25.38 -3.89
CA LEU A 151 28.13 25.04 -3.73
C LEU A 151 27.76 24.75 -2.26
N GLY A 152 28.70 24.25 -1.47
CA GLY A 152 28.50 23.89 -0.06
C GLY A 152 27.83 24.96 0.80
N PRO A 153 28.22 26.25 0.74
CA PRO A 153 27.57 27.32 1.49
C PRO A 153 26.16 27.69 0.99
N ALA A 154 25.87 27.46 -0.29
CA ALA A 154 24.57 27.73 -0.90
C ALA A 154 23.56 26.59 -0.64
N LEU A 155 24.08 25.37 -0.49
CA LEU A 155 23.35 24.24 0.03
C LEU A 155 23.23 24.42 1.55
N LYS A 156 22.04 24.74 2.07
CA LYS A 156 21.84 24.65 3.52
C LYS A 156 22.24 23.22 3.93
N PRO A 157 23.23 23.03 4.83
CA PRO A 157 23.50 21.69 5.34
C PRO A 157 22.17 21.22 5.95
N LEU A 158 21.62 20.19 5.34
CA LEU A 158 20.42 19.56 5.85
C LEU A 158 20.78 19.07 7.25
N ASP A 159 20.18 19.64 8.30
CA ASP A 159 20.35 19.11 9.64
C ASP A 159 19.69 17.74 9.64
N LEU A 160 20.52 16.71 9.50
CA LEU A 160 20.11 15.32 9.39
C LEU A 160 19.19 14.95 10.54
N ARG A 161 19.38 15.53 11.74
CA ARG A 161 18.51 15.27 12.90
C ARG A 161 17.15 15.93 12.78
N GLU A 162 17.09 17.16 12.26
CA GLU A 162 15.81 17.82 11.98
C GLU A 162 15.05 17.11 10.87
N GLN A 163 15.74 16.64 9.81
CA GLN A 163 15.12 15.84 8.76
C GLN A 163 14.60 14.51 9.29
N MET A 164 15.42 13.74 10.01
CA MET A 164 14.99 12.46 10.58
C MET A 164 13.78 12.65 11.52
N ARG A 165 13.75 13.75 12.29
CA ARG A 165 12.57 14.10 13.11
C ARG A 165 11.35 14.44 12.27
N ALA A 166 11.51 15.24 11.23
CA ALA A 166 10.41 15.60 10.33
C ALA A 166 9.86 14.37 9.60
N GLU A 167 10.74 13.50 9.11
CA GLU A 167 10.37 12.22 8.47
C GLU A 167 9.69 11.28 9.46
N ALA A 168 10.18 11.19 10.70
CA ALA A 168 9.54 10.37 11.73
C ALA A 168 8.14 10.89 12.11
N GLU A 169 7.97 12.21 12.24
CA GLU A 169 6.66 12.81 12.48
C GLU A 169 5.71 12.65 11.29
N GLU A 170 6.21 12.77 10.05
CA GLU A 170 5.42 12.49 8.85
C GLU A 170 5.02 11.02 8.77
N ALA A 171 5.95 10.09 9.02
CA ALA A 171 5.68 8.67 9.04
C ALA A 171 4.66 8.32 10.13
N ARG A 172 4.77 8.93 11.31
CA ARG A 172 3.82 8.77 12.42
C ARG A 172 2.43 9.31 12.05
N ALA A 173 2.35 10.47 11.39
CA ALA A 173 1.09 11.04 10.91
C ALA A 173 0.47 10.22 9.76
N ALA A 174 1.31 9.54 8.96
CA ALA A 174 0.89 8.67 7.87
C ALA A 174 0.45 7.28 8.34
N LEU A 175 0.98 6.79 9.46
CA LEU A 175 0.62 5.49 10.03
C LEU A 175 -0.90 5.41 10.24
N VAL A 176 -1.48 4.25 9.96
CA VAL A 176 -2.93 3.94 9.97
C VAL A 176 -3.81 4.71 8.97
N ARG A 177 -3.40 5.89 8.48
CA ARG A 177 -4.16 6.68 7.49
C ARG A 177 -3.72 6.45 6.05
N ARG A 178 -2.43 6.27 5.83
CA ARG A 178 -1.79 6.08 4.51
C ARG A 178 -0.86 4.87 4.46
N VAL A 179 -0.35 4.44 5.62
CA VAL A 179 0.56 3.30 5.74
C VAL A 179 0.03 2.35 6.81
N THR A 180 -0.09 1.06 6.50
CA THR A 180 -0.50 0.05 7.48
C THR A 180 0.66 -0.30 8.42
N PRO A 181 0.40 -0.75 9.67
CA PRO A 181 1.46 -1.24 10.55
C PRO A 181 2.32 -2.35 9.93
N SER A 182 1.73 -3.23 9.11
CA SER A 182 2.48 -4.25 8.36
C SER A 182 3.46 -3.63 7.36
N ALA A 183 3.01 -2.66 6.56
CA ALA A 183 3.85 -1.98 5.58
C ALA A 183 4.95 -1.14 6.24
N TRP A 184 4.64 -0.56 7.41
CA TRP A 184 5.63 0.14 8.22
C TRP A 184 6.71 -0.83 8.75
N CYS A 185 6.33 -2.00 9.26
CA CYS A 185 7.29 -3.03 9.67
C CYS A 185 8.15 -3.49 8.49
N ASP A 186 7.55 -3.70 7.33
CA ASP A 186 8.29 -4.13 6.13
C ASP A 186 9.33 -3.08 5.71
N HIS A 187 8.97 -1.79 5.79
CA HIS A 187 9.87 -0.71 5.45
C HIS A 187 10.99 -0.48 6.50
N VAL A 188 10.65 -0.49 7.79
CA VAL A 188 11.55 -0.08 8.88
C VAL A 188 12.37 -1.25 9.42
N LEU A 189 11.77 -2.44 9.53
CA LEU A 189 12.38 -3.63 10.11
C LEU A 189 12.88 -4.60 9.03
N GLY A 190 12.58 -4.35 7.75
CA GLY A 190 12.95 -5.24 6.64
C GLY A 190 12.17 -6.55 6.62
N THR A 191 10.95 -6.56 7.18
CA THR A 191 10.08 -7.74 7.18
C THR A 191 9.34 -7.92 5.84
N HIS A 192 8.59 -9.02 5.71
CA HIS A 192 7.74 -9.33 4.56
C HIS A 192 6.29 -9.66 4.98
N ILE A 193 5.79 -9.00 6.02
CA ILE A 193 4.48 -9.24 6.63
C ILE A 193 3.36 -9.01 5.62
N THR A 194 3.44 -7.95 4.82
CA THR A 194 2.37 -7.63 3.84
C THR A 194 2.22 -8.73 2.79
N GLU A 195 3.33 -9.29 2.31
CA GLU A 195 3.33 -10.42 1.38
C GLU A 195 2.75 -11.69 2.03
N GLN A 196 3.16 -11.99 3.27
CA GLN A 196 2.63 -13.14 4.02
C GLN A 196 1.12 -13.06 4.21
N ILE A 197 0.59 -11.91 4.63
CA ILE A 197 -0.85 -11.68 4.79
C ILE A 197 -1.56 -11.85 3.45
N ASN A 198 -1.01 -11.28 2.38
CA ASN A 198 -1.61 -11.40 1.05
C ASN A 198 -1.64 -12.85 0.58
N GLY A 199 -0.57 -13.63 0.81
CA GLY A 199 -0.53 -15.06 0.52
C GLY A 199 -1.64 -15.84 1.23
N GLU A 200 -1.81 -15.61 2.54
CA GLU A 200 -2.89 -16.24 3.32
C GLU A 200 -4.28 -15.83 2.81
N MET A 201 -4.50 -14.54 2.56
CA MET A 201 -5.79 -14.07 2.04
C MET A 201 -6.08 -14.64 0.65
N ILE A 202 -5.10 -14.72 -0.25
CA ILE A 202 -5.26 -15.34 -1.57
C ILE A 202 -5.61 -16.83 -1.44
N LYS A 203 -4.92 -17.57 -0.56
CA LYS A 203 -5.21 -18.99 -0.26
C LYS A 203 -6.66 -19.18 0.16
N TRP A 204 -7.12 -18.41 1.16
CA TRP A 204 -8.46 -18.55 1.71
C TRP A 204 -9.56 -18.03 0.78
N CYS A 205 -9.33 -16.90 0.10
CA CYS A 205 -10.27 -16.39 -0.89
C CYS A 205 -10.41 -17.33 -2.08
N GLY A 206 -9.30 -17.90 -2.59
CA GLY A 206 -9.34 -18.86 -3.69
C GLY A 206 -10.14 -20.12 -3.34
N ALA A 207 -9.94 -20.68 -2.16
CA ALA A 207 -10.69 -21.85 -1.70
C ALA A 207 -12.19 -21.55 -1.43
N PHE A 208 -12.50 -20.40 -0.82
CA PHE A 208 -13.87 -20.06 -0.45
C PHE A 208 -14.71 -19.53 -1.62
N LEU A 209 -14.10 -18.78 -2.53
CA LEU A 209 -14.81 -18.14 -3.64
C LEU A 209 -14.88 -19.00 -4.90
N ASP A 210 -14.31 -20.21 -4.89
CA ASP A 210 -14.45 -21.17 -5.98
C ASP A 210 -15.95 -21.44 -6.26
N GLU A 211 -16.34 -21.42 -7.53
CA GLU A 211 -17.73 -21.67 -7.94
C GLU A 211 -17.87 -23.06 -8.58
N GLY A 212 -17.25 -24.06 -7.94
CA GLY A 212 -17.33 -25.47 -8.34
C GLY A 212 -16.33 -25.87 -9.42
N GLN A 213 -15.22 -25.14 -9.56
CA GLN A 213 -14.13 -25.54 -10.47
C GLN A 213 -13.18 -26.54 -9.78
N ALA A 214 -12.99 -26.40 -8.47
CA ALA A 214 -12.15 -27.33 -7.71
C ALA A 214 -12.88 -28.66 -7.53
N PRO A 215 -12.20 -29.81 -7.76
CA PRO A 215 -12.80 -31.12 -7.48
C PRO A 215 -13.18 -31.30 -6.00
N TRP A 216 -12.47 -30.61 -5.10
CA TRP A 216 -12.63 -30.72 -3.65
C TRP A 216 -13.11 -29.36 -3.12
N PRO A 217 -14.37 -29.24 -2.67
CA PRO A 217 -14.89 -28.00 -2.13
C PRO A 217 -14.33 -27.73 -0.72
N MET A 218 -14.25 -26.45 -0.34
CA MET A 218 -13.88 -26.05 1.02
C MET A 218 -14.91 -26.57 2.05
N PRO A 219 -14.48 -27.35 3.07
CA PRO A 219 -15.39 -27.79 4.14
C PRO A 219 -15.92 -26.63 4.98
N GLY A 220 -17.20 -26.68 5.38
CA GLY A 220 -17.79 -25.70 6.30
C GLY A 220 -18.11 -24.34 5.68
N ARG A 221 -17.98 -24.21 4.35
CA ARG A 221 -18.18 -22.97 3.59
C ARG A 221 -19.59 -22.38 3.75
N GLU A 222 -20.59 -23.22 4.02
CA GLU A 222 -21.99 -22.83 4.25
C GLU A 222 -22.16 -21.91 5.48
N LYS A 223 -21.18 -21.89 6.38
CA LYS A 223 -21.15 -21.02 7.56
C LYS A 223 -20.69 -19.60 7.25
N GLY A 224 -20.25 -19.34 6.02
CA GLY A 224 -19.66 -18.07 5.59
C GLY A 224 -18.14 -18.03 5.72
N PHE A 225 -17.52 -17.06 5.04
CA PHE A 225 -16.07 -16.92 4.88
C PHE A 225 -15.30 -16.97 6.20
N TYR A 226 -15.71 -16.17 7.18
CA TYR A 226 -14.98 -16.06 8.44
C TYR A 226 -15.06 -17.34 9.27
N LEU A 227 -16.23 -17.95 9.40
CA LEU A 227 -16.41 -19.17 10.20
C LEU A 227 -15.75 -20.38 9.53
N ALA A 228 -15.81 -20.48 8.20
CA ALA A 228 -15.09 -21.49 7.45
C ALA A 228 -13.58 -21.36 7.67
N TRP A 229 -13.02 -20.15 7.53
CA TRP A 229 -11.62 -19.87 7.87
C TRP A 229 -11.30 -20.24 9.32
N LYS A 230 -12.05 -19.76 10.31
CA LYS A 230 -11.79 -20.00 11.73
C LYS A 230 -11.69 -21.49 12.05
N SER A 231 -12.61 -22.29 11.50
CA SER A 231 -12.65 -23.74 11.73
C SER A 231 -11.50 -24.51 11.09
N LEU A 232 -11.05 -24.11 9.91
CA LEU A 232 -9.99 -24.80 9.16
C LEU A 232 -8.60 -24.29 9.54
N ALA A 233 -8.41 -22.97 9.66
CA ALA A 233 -7.14 -22.36 10.03
C ALA A 233 -6.69 -22.75 11.45
N ALA A 234 -7.63 -23.06 12.36
CA ALA A 234 -7.32 -23.61 13.67
C ALA A 234 -6.69 -25.02 13.62
N LEU A 235 -6.76 -25.72 12.48
CA LEU A 235 -6.13 -27.02 12.26
C LEU A 235 -4.77 -26.91 11.56
N GLU A 236 -4.43 -25.74 11.00
CA GLU A 236 -3.15 -25.55 10.32
C GLU A 236 -1.98 -25.51 11.32
N LEU A 237 -0.86 -26.10 10.92
CA LEU A 237 0.38 -26.06 11.69
C LEU A 237 1.08 -24.72 11.45
N SER A 238 0.87 -23.77 12.38
CA SER A 238 1.55 -22.47 12.45
C SER A 238 1.60 -21.68 11.14
N PRO A 239 0.45 -21.25 10.58
CA PRO A 239 0.41 -20.32 9.46
C PRO A 239 1.30 -19.10 9.72
N CYS A 240 2.14 -18.76 8.74
CA CYS A 240 3.11 -17.65 8.80
C CYS A 240 4.07 -17.69 10.02
N GLY A 241 4.25 -18.86 10.65
CA GLY A 241 5.04 -18.98 11.87
C GLY A 241 4.46 -18.21 13.05
N ILE A 242 3.14 -18.00 13.09
CA ILE A 242 2.46 -17.35 14.22
C ILE A 242 2.46 -18.31 15.42
N PRO A 243 3.02 -17.89 16.58
CA PRO A 243 3.05 -18.74 17.78
C PRO A 243 1.65 -19.04 18.31
N LEU A 244 1.39 -20.32 18.62
CA LEU A 244 0.10 -20.78 19.19
C LEU A 244 -1.13 -20.40 18.34
N SER A 245 -0.96 -20.21 17.02
CA SER A 245 -2.02 -19.80 16.09
C SER A 245 -3.32 -20.58 16.28
N GLN A 246 -3.26 -21.91 16.39
CA GLN A 246 -4.42 -22.79 16.57
C GLN A 246 -5.27 -22.39 17.77
N ARG A 247 -4.63 -22.12 18.92
CA ARG A 247 -5.30 -21.70 20.15
C ARG A 247 -5.86 -20.28 20.02
N LYS A 248 -5.10 -19.37 19.39
CA LYS A 248 -5.52 -17.98 19.19
C LYS A 248 -6.74 -17.90 18.27
N ILE A 249 -6.75 -18.64 17.15
CA ILE A 249 -7.88 -18.70 16.20
C ILE A 249 -9.10 -19.34 16.86
N ALA A 250 -8.92 -20.47 17.57
CA ALA A 250 -10.02 -21.14 18.26
C ALA A 250 -10.67 -20.27 19.35
N ALA A 251 -9.90 -19.34 19.94
CA ALA A 251 -10.40 -18.41 20.96
C ALA A 251 -11.12 -17.18 20.40
N LEU A 252 -11.06 -16.92 19.08
CA LEU A 252 -11.74 -15.79 18.47
C LEU A 252 -13.27 -15.87 18.66
N PRO A 253 -13.98 -14.73 18.65
CA PRO A 253 -15.44 -14.70 18.62
C PRO A 253 -16.04 -15.47 17.43
N GLU A 254 -17.30 -15.89 17.55
CA GLU A 254 -18.05 -16.44 16.41
C GLU A 254 -18.52 -15.32 15.47
N GLU A 255 -18.81 -14.13 15.99
CA GLU A 255 -19.19 -12.97 15.20
C GLU A 255 -17.94 -12.32 14.55
N PRO A 256 -17.88 -12.19 13.21
CA PRO A 256 -16.73 -11.60 12.53
C PRO A 256 -16.55 -10.13 12.92
N GLU A 257 -17.62 -9.39 13.19
CA GLU A 257 -17.51 -8.01 13.62
C GLU A 257 -16.83 -7.89 15.00
N ALA A 258 -17.11 -8.82 15.92
CA ALA A 258 -16.47 -8.83 17.24
C ALA A 258 -14.97 -9.16 17.12
N ALA A 259 -14.61 -10.11 16.26
CA ALA A 259 -13.21 -10.46 15.99
C ALA A 259 -12.43 -9.31 15.33
N LEU A 260 -13.06 -8.60 14.37
CA LEU A 260 -12.49 -7.41 13.75
C LEU A 260 -12.30 -6.29 14.79
N PHE A 261 -13.31 -6.03 15.62
CA PHE A 261 -13.24 -5.03 16.69
C PHE A 261 -12.15 -5.33 17.70
N GLU A 262 -12.04 -6.58 18.16
CA GLU A 262 -10.97 -7.02 19.06
C GLU A 262 -9.59 -6.77 18.45
N SER A 263 -9.44 -7.08 17.16
CA SER A 263 -8.16 -6.92 16.46
C SER A 263 -7.77 -5.45 16.26
N LEU A 264 -8.73 -4.59 15.88
CA LEU A 264 -8.53 -3.14 15.78
C LEU A 264 -8.16 -2.52 17.13
N THR A 265 -8.82 -2.96 18.20
CA THR A 265 -8.56 -2.46 19.56
C THR A 265 -7.20 -2.91 20.08
N THR A 266 -6.82 -4.16 19.84
CA THR A 266 -5.52 -4.71 20.24
C THR A 266 -4.37 -4.02 19.50
N LEU A 267 -4.56 -3.72 18.22
CA LEU A 267 -3.62 -2.93 17.43
C LEU A 267 -3.58 -1.44 17.82
N GLY A 268 -4.48 -0.98 18.69
CA GLY A 268 -4.55 0.42 19.12
C GLY A 268 -5.00 1.39 18.02
N ILE A 269 -5.78 0.93 17.04
CA ILE A 269 -6.20 1.76 15.91
C ILE A 269 -7.30 2.74 16.36
N PRO A 270 -7.09 4.06 16.27
CA PRO A 270 -8.09 5.05 16.66
C PRO A 270 -9.38 4.94 15.85
N HIS A 271 -10.54 5.09 16.52
CA HIS A 271 -11.85 4.95 15.89
C HIS A 271 -12.12 5.95 14.75
N ASP A 272 -11.50 7.12 14.77
CA ASP A 272 -11.64 8.17 13.75
C ASP A 272 -10.84 7.86 12.48
N THR A 273 -9.92 6.88 12.50
CA THR A 273 -9.12 6.48 11.35
C THR A 273 -9.54 5.14 10.75
N TRP A 274 -10.61 4.54 11.26
CA TRP A 274 -11.03 3.20 10.82
C TRP A 274 -11.38 3.15 9.33
N GLN A 275 -12.00 4.20 8.79
CA GLN A 275 -12.35 4.20 7.38
C GLN A 275 -11.11 4.13 6.49
N GLU A 276 -10.15 5.03 6.69
CA GLU A 276 -8.90 5.06 5.93
C GLU A 276 -8.10 3.77 6.14
N TYR A 277 -8.02 3.31 7.39
CA TYR A 277 -7.27 2.10 7.72
C TYR A 277 -7.85 0.86 7.03
N LEU A 278 -9.16 0.65 7.12
CA LEU A 278 -9.81 -0.49 6.47
C LEU A 278 -9.75 -0.36 4.94
N SER A 279 -9.81 0.85 4.38
CA SER A 279 -9.63 1.08 2.94
C SER A 279 -8.27 0.59 2.45
N LEU A 280 -7.18 0.84 3.18
CA LEU A 280 -5.86 0.31 2.83
C LEU A 280 -5.84 -1.22 2.78
N HIS A 281 -6.51 -1.88 3.72
CA HIS A 281 -6.60 -3.34 3.76
C HIS A 281 -7.47 -3.92 2.65
N LEU A 282 -8.54 -3.23 2.26
CA LEU A 282 -9.39 -3.62 1.14
C LEU A 282 -8.69 -3.42 -0.22
N ALA A 283 -7.95 -2.33 -0.35
CA ALA A 283 -7.20 -1.98 -1.56
C ALA A 283 -5.98 -2.86 -1.81
N ALA A 284 -5.49 -3.59 -0.80
CA ALA A 284 -4.31 -4.44 -0.93
C ALA A 284 -4.53 -5.67 -1.85
N LEU A 285 -5.78 -6.15 -1.98
CA LEU A 285 -6.15 -7.26 -2.88
C LEU A 285 -7.46 -6.91 -3.62
N PRO A 286 -7.44 -5.87 -4.50
CA PRO A 286 -8.65 -5.21 -4.99
C PRO A 286 -9.53 -6.13 -5.85
N GLY A 287 -8.94 -7.12 -6.53
CA GLY A 287 -9.69 -8.13 -7.27
C GLY A 287 -10.54 -9.02 -6.35
N TRP A 288 -9.95 -9.54 -5.27
CA TRP A 288 -10.65 -10.39 -4.31
C TRP A 288 -11.70 -9.61 -3.51
N THR A 289 -11.32 -8.44 -3.00
CA THR A 289 -12.21 -7.62 -2.16
C THR A 289 -13.34 -7.03 -2.98
N GLY A 290 -13.08 -6.62 -4.23
CA GLY A 290 -14.13 -6.15 -5.13
C GLY A 290 -15.08 -7.26 -5.59
N PHE A 291 -14.61 -8.51 -5.69
CA PHE A 291 -15.51 -9.65 -5.92
C PHE A 291 -16.40 -9.92 -4.71
N ILE A 292 -15.83 -9.90 -3.51
CA ILE A 292 -16.59 -10.03 -2.26
C ILE A 292 -17.60 -8.89 -2.10
N LYS A 293 -17.22 -7.64 -2.41
CA LYS A 293 -18.10 -6.46 -2.38
C LYS A 293 -19.30 -6.67 -3.30
N TRP A 294 -19.05 -6.94 -4.58
CA TRP A 294 -20.11 -7.19 -5.56
C TRP A 294 -21.03 -8.33 -5.10
N ARG A 295 -20.44 -9.46 -4.68
CA ARG A 295 -21.19 -10.66 -4.27
C ARG A 295 -22.08 -10.37 -3.06
N SER A 296 -21.61 -9.56 -2.12
CA SER A 296 -22.39 -9.15 -0.95
C SER A 296 -23.62 -8.28 -1.29
N ASP A 297 -23.54 -7.53 -2.39
CA ASP A 297 -24.67 -6.73 -2.91
C ASP A 297 -25.69 -7.58 -3.70
N GLN A 298 -25.27 -8.73 -4.25
CA GLN A 298 -26.14 -9.63 -5.04
C GLN A 298 -26.88 -10.66 -4.18
N THR A 299 -27.96 -10.23 -3.51
CA THR A 299 -28.75 -11.09 -2.60
C THR A 299 -29.46 -12.28 -3.28
N GLU A 300 -29.69 -12.21 -4.59
CA GLU A 300 -30.28 -13.29 -5.40
C GLU A 300 -29.25 -14.22 -6.03
N TYR A 301 -27.95 -14.01 -5.79
CA TYR A 301 -26.91 -14.84 -6.36
C TYR A 301 -26.79 -16.17 -5.61
N ASP A 302 -26.99 -17.29 -6.30
CA ASP A 302 -27.03 -18.65 -5.72
C ASP A 302 -25.84 -18.92 -4.79
N TRP A 303 -24.62 -18.57 -5.23
CA TRP A 303 -23.43 -18.75 -4.42
C TRP A 303 -23.46 -17.88 -3.17
N GLN A 304 -23.94 -16.63 -3.23
CA GLN A 304 -24.03 -15.78 -2.04
C GLN A 304 -25.05 -16.31 -1.04
N GLN A 305 -26.19 -16.84 -1.51
CA GLN A 305 -27.21 -17.44 -0.65
C GLN A 305 -26.71 -18.69 0.06
N ALA A 306 -26.01 -19.57 -0.67
CA ALA A 306 -25.49 -20.81 -0.12
C ALA A 306 -24.23 -20.62 0.75
N TYR A 307 -23.40 -19.62 0.43
CA TYR A 307 -22.06 -19.48 1.01
C TYR A 307 -21.69 -18.00 1.23
N PRO A 308 -22.27 -17.33 2.25
CA PRO A 308 -22.20 -15.88 2.37
C PRO A 308 -20.77 -15.36 2.59
N ALA A 309 -20.38 -14.36 1.80
CA ALA A 309 -19.17 -13.56 2.04
C ALA A 309 -19.50 -12.06 2.01
N ASP A 310 -18.78 -11.30 2.83
CA ASP A 310 -18.86 -9.84 2.87
C ASP A 310 -17.51 -9.25 3.32
N LEU A 311 -17.39 -7.91 3.24
CA LEU A 311 -16.17 -7.20 3.58
C LEU A 311 -15.81 -7.29 5.07
N ILE A 312 -16.80 -7.46 5.96
CA ILE A 312 -16.55 -7.62 7.40
C ILE A 312 -15.85 -8.95 7.65
N GLN A 313 -16.34 -10.04 7.06
CA GLN A 313 -15.73 -11.36 7.18
C GLN A 313 -14.31 -11.36 6.61
N TYR A 314 -14.10 -10.72 5.46
CA TYR A 314 -12.76 -10.55 4.88
C TYR A 314 -11.82 -9.78 5.81
N LEU A 315 -12.26 -8.63 6.34
CA LEU A 315 -11.45 -7.78 7.21
C LEU A 315 -11.17 -8.45 8.56
N ALA A 316 -12.12 -9.19 9.13
CA ALA A 316 -11.91 -9.93 10.37
C ALA A 316 -10.72 -10.90 10.27
N VAL A 317 -10.63 -11.64 9.17
CA VAL A 317 -9.50 -12.55 8.90
C VAL A 317 -8.22 -11.76 8.64
N ARG A 318 -8.26 -10.78 7.73
CA ARG A 318 -7.06 -10.03 7.32
C ARG A 318 -6.43 -9.27 8.48
N ILE A 319 -7.22 -8.55 9.27
CA ILE A 319 -6.73 -7.74 10.39
C ILE A 319 -6.25 -8.63 11.55
N TRP A 320 -6.79 -9.84 11.70
CA TRP A 320 -6.23 -10.81 12.63
C TRP A 320 -4.79 -11.19 12.27
N TYR A 321 -4.50 -11.52 11.00
CA TYR A 321 -3.12 -11.78 10.58
C TYR A 321 -2.21 -10.56 10.76
N VAL A 322 -2.71 -9.35 10.48
CA VAL A 322 -1.96 -8.10 10.72
C VAL A 322 -1.57 -7.99 12.19
N ARG A 323 -2.53 -8.16 13.10
CA ARG A 323 -2.32 -8.11 14.56
C ARG A 323 -1.20 -9.04 14.98
N GLU A 324 -1.31 -10.31 14.60
CA GLU A 324 -0.40 -11.36 15.05
C GLU A 324 1.01 -11.22 14.48
N LEU A 325 1.13 -10.85 13.20
CA LEU A 325 2.44 -10.72 12.55
C LEU A 325 3.17 -9.43 12.93
N VAL A 326 2.44 -8.33 13.13
CA VAL A 326 3.01 -7.07 13.62
C VAL A 326 3.47 -7.25 15.08
N GLU A 327 2.66 -7.88 15.94
CA GLU A 327 3.06 -8.17 17.31
C GLU A 327 4.34 -9.03 17.34
N LYS A 328 4.38 -10.10 16.54
CA LYS A 328 5.56 -10.97 16.41
C LYS A 328 6.80 -10.18 15.96
N ALA A 329 6.69 -9.39 14.89
CA ALA A 329 7.81 -8.63 14.36
C ALA A 329 8.34 -7.59 15.36
N CYS A 330 7.45 -6.89 16.06
CA CYS A 330 7.82 -5.96 17.12
C CYS A 330 8.55 -6.67 18.26
N GLN A 331 8.05 -7.82 18.73
CA GLN A 331 8.72 -8.60 19.79
C GLN A 331 10.11 -9.10 19.37
N GLU A 332 10.26 -9.52 18.11
CA GLU A 332 11.53 -10.03 17.58
C GLU A 332 12.59 -8.94 17.37
N HIS A 333 12.19 -7.73 16.97
CA HIS A 333 13.12 -6.66 16.55
C HIS A 333 13.26 -5.51 17.55
N LEU A 334 12.22 -5.23 18.35
CA LEU A 334 12.16 -4.05 19.24
C LEU A 334 12.16 -4.41 20.73
N GLY A 335 11.92 -5.68 21.10
CA GLY A 335 11.86 -6.17 22.48
C GLY A 335 10.55 -5.84 23.19
#